data_AF-A0A068SI74-F1
#
_entry.id   AF-A0A068SI74-F1
#
_cell.length_a   1.000
_cell.length_b   1.000
_cell.length_c   1.000
_cell.angle_alpha   90.00
_cell.angle_beta   90.00
_cell.angle_gamma   90.00
#
_symmetry.space_group_name_H-M   'P 1'
#
loop_
_entity.id
_entity.type
_entity.pdbx_description
1 polymer ?
#
loop_
_entity_poly.entity_id
_entity_poly.type
_entity_poly.pdbx_seq_one_letter_code
_entity_poly.pdbx_strand_id
1 'polypeptide(L)'
;MYNHFNQHLEGIYSKYPVDRVNRALNPDDEEWFCYPECCQIAADVYKMPIAFFSNRNNAVFFPLEHTPQQCLRTNPLTLQLHDISRHFYLIQFKPGYQVPWPQTDPYRQGDTHFHYKDDPWFPLYTESFLEAHKIVNERRVHRQTDGKEVEEFIYVYEE
;
A
#
# COMPACT_ATOMS: atom_id res chain seq x y z
N MET A 1 -0.96 14.81 -6.34
CA MET A 1 -0.43 13.45 -6.54
C MET A 1 0.70 13.42 -7.54
N TYR A 2 0.54 13.89 -8.79
CA TYR A 2 1.60 13.90 -9.82
C TYR A 2 2.95 14.49 -9.35
N ASN A 3 2.95 15.70 -8.78
CA ASN A 3 4.19 16.33 -8.30
C ASN A 3 4.89 15.52 -7.19
N HIS A 4 4.11 14.91 -6.29
CA HIS A 4 4.66 14.08 -5.22
C HIS A 4 5.28 12.80 -5.78
N PHE A 5 4.59 12.12 -6.71
CA PHE A 5 5.14 10.95 -7.38
C PHE A 5 6.49 11.25 -8.04
N ASN A 6 6.58 12.33 -8.82
CA ASN A 6 7.82 12.70 -9.51
C ASN A 6 8.96 13.08 -8.54
N GLN A 7 8.66 13.73 -7.41
CA GLN A 7 9.66 14.07 -6.41
C GLN A 7 10.26 12.85 -5.69
N HIS A 8 9.49 11.76 -5.61
CA HIS A 8 9.86 10.54 -4.89
C HIS A 8 10.11 9.34 -5.81
N LEU A 9 10.24 9.58 -7.12
CA LEU A 9 10.33 8.54 -8.15
C LEU A 9 11.57 7.65 -7.98
N GLU A 10 12.72 8.24 -7.66
CA GLU A 10 13.97 7.51 -7.44
C GLU A 10 14.03 6.81 -6.07
N GLY A 11 13.05 7.05 -5.20
CA GLY A 11 12.97 6.50 -3.84
C GLY A 11 11.85 5.46 -3.72
N ILE A 12 10.86 5.79 -2.88
CA ILE A 12 9.76 4.88 -2.48
C ILE A 12 8.89 4.39 -3.66
N TYR A 13 8.96 5.04 -4.82
CA TYR A 13 8.18 4.67 -6.02
C TYR A 13 9.02 4.05 -7.15
N SER A 14 10.30 3.80 -6.93
CA SER A 14 11.23 3.26 -7.93
C SER A 14 10.83 1.90 -8.53
N LYS A 15 10.00 1.14 -7.82
CA LYS A 15 9.46 -0.16 -8.25
C LYS A 15 8.26 -0.06 -9.20
N TYR A 16 7.63 1.10 -9.32
CA TYR A 16 6.39 1.24 -10.08
C TYR A 16 6.65 1.46 -11.58
N PRO A 17 5.74 1.00 -12.46
CA PRO A 17 5.83 1.24 -13.90
C PRO A 17 5.62 2.73 -14.23
N VAL A 18 6.73 3.47 -14.26
CA VAL A 18 6.79 4.94 -14.34
C VAL A 18 5.90 5.52 -15.44
N ASP A 19 5.96 4.97 -16.66
CA ASP A 19 5.21 5.50 -17.81
C ASP A 19 3.71 5.46 -17.57
N ARG A 20 3.19 4.35 -17.04
CA ARG A 20 1.76 4.18 -16.82
C ARG A 20 1.26 5.06 -15.69
N VAL A 21 2.02 5.12 -14.59
CA VAL A 21 1.67 5.98 -13.44
C VAL A 21 1.71 7.46 -13.85
N ASN A 22 2.70 7.87 -14.64
CA ASN A 22 2.78 9.24 -15.13
C ASN A 22 1.59 9.62 -16.00
N ARG A 23 1.15 8.75 -16.91
CA ARG A 23 -0.08 8.98 -17.67
C ARG A 23 -1.29 9.06 -16.76
N ALA A 24 -1.48 8.08 -15.87
CA ALA A 24 -2.64 8.04 -14.97
C ALA A 24 -2.75 9.24 -14.00
N LEU A 25 -1.63 9.88 -13.68
CA LEU A 25 -1.58 11.05 -12.80
C LEU A 25 -1.53 12.39 -13.55
N ASN A 26 -1.34 12.37 -14.87
CA ASN A 26 -1.33 13.56 -15.70
C ASN A 26 -2.80 13.98 -16.00
N PRO A 27 -3.23 15.21 -15.62
CA PRO A 27 -4.59 15.67 -15.87
C PRO A 27 -4.94 15.81 -17.37
N ASP A 28 -3.93 15.88 -18.24
CA ASP A 28 -4.11 16.01 -19.70
C ASP A 28 -4.11 14.65 -20.43
N ASP A 29 -3.94 13.54 -19.72
CA ASP A 29 -3.95 12.19 -20.29
C ASP A 29 -5.27 11.47 -19.97
N GLU A 30 -5.66 10.51 -20.82
CA GLU A 30 -6.89 9.72 -20.66
C GLU A 30 -6.67 8.39 -19.94
N GLU A 31 -5.43 8.07 -19.53
CA GLU A 31 -5.14 6.87 -18.75
C GLU A 31 -5.86 6.92 -17.39
N TRP A 32 -6.55 5.83 -17.07
CA TRP A 32 -7.30 5.73 -15.82
C TRP A 32 -6.39 5.33 -14.66
N PHE A 33 -6.84 5.66 -13.45
CA PHE A 33 -6.21 5.31 -12.18
C PHE A 33 -5.68 3.86 -12.17
N CYS A 34 -4.38 3.68 -11.92
CA CYS A 34 -3.74 2.38 -11.89
C CYS A 34 -3.64 1.81 -10.47
N TYR A 35 -4.18 0.61 -10.28
CA TYR A 35 -3.97 -0.19 -9.07
C TYR A 35 -2.76 -1.10 -9.28
N PRO A 36 -1.89 -1.28 -8.26
CA PRO A 36 -1.98 -0.71 -6.91
C PRO A 36 -1.38 0.70 -6.72
N GLU A 37 -0.65 1.21 -7.70
CA GLU A 37 0.29 2.33 -7.54
C GLU A 37 -0.38 3.64 -7.11
N CYS A 38 -1.49 4.01 -7.76
CA CYS A 38 -2.20 5.23 -7.42
C CYS A 38 -2.83 5.17 -6.02
N CYS A 39 -3.11 3.98 -5.46
CA CYS A 39 -3.60 3.86 -4.08
C CYS A 39 -2.50 4.19 -3.08
N GLN A 40 -1.29 3.67 -3.30
CA GLN A 40 -0.15 3.98 -2.43
C GLN A 40 0.20 5.48 -2.52
N ILE A 41 0.29 6.03 -3.73
CA ILE A 41 0.58 7.46 -3.94
C ILE A 41 -0.50 8.33 -3.30
N ALA A 42 -1.77 7.92 -3.36
CA ALA A 42 -2.85 8.64 -2.68
C ALA A 42 -2.69 8.58 -1.15
N ALA A 43 -2.31 7.42 -0.60
CA ALA A 43 -2.10 7.28 0.84
C ALA A 43 -1.02 8.25 1.34
N ASP A 44 0.13 8.29 0.65
CA ASP A 44 1.24 9.18 1.00
C ASP A 44 0.87 10.66 0.87
N VAL A 45 0.23 11.05 -0.23
CA VAL A 45 -0.14 12.44 -0.53
C VAL A 45 -1.18 12.97 0.46
N TYR A 46 -2.19 12.17 0.76
CA TYR A 46 -3.27 12.57 1.67
C TYR A 46 -2.96 12.27 3.14
N LYS A 47 -1.81 11.66 3.43
CA LYS A 47 -1.37 11.30 4.79
C LYS A 47 -2.47 10.59 5.57
N MET A 48 -3.07 9.60 4.93
CA MET A 48 -4.11 8.75 5.50
C MET A 48 -4.18 7.44 4.74
N PRO A 49 -4.68 6.35 5.34
CA PRO A 49 -4.77 5.09 4.63
C PRO A 49 -5.79 5.12 3.49
N ILE A 50 -5.59 4.28 2.47
CA ILE A 50 -6.53 4.05 1.37
C ILE A 50 -6.92 2.58 1.37
N ALA A 51 -8.20 2.29 1.55
CA ALA A 51 -8.73 0.93 1.43
C ALA A 51 -9.32 0.76 0.03
N PHE A 52 -8.83 -0.21 -0.72
CA PHE A 52 -9.29 -0.52 -2.06
C PHE A 52 -10.03 -1.85 -2.05
N PHE A 53 -11.22 -1.86 -2.64
CA PHE A 53 -12.03 -3.04 -2.84
C PHE A 53 -12.37 -3.26 -4.31
N SER A 54 -12.30 -4.51 -4.77
CA SER A 54 -12.79 -4.98 -6.06
C SER A 54 -13.16 -6.46 -5.96
N ASN A 55 -13.73 -7.05 -7.02
CA ASN A 55 -14.01 -8.49 -6.97
C ASN A 55 -12.74 -9.35 -7.11
N ARG A 56 -11.62 -8.75 -7.56
CA ARG A 56 -10.37 -9.48 -7.83
C ARG A 56 -9.30 -9.25 -6.77
N ASN A 57 -9.14 -8.00 -6.37
CA ASN A 57 -8.08 -7.56 -5.46
C ASN A 57 -8.67 -6.64 -4.39
N ASN A 58 -8.23 -6.85 -3.15
CA ASN A 58 -8.58 -6.00 -2.02
C ASN A 58 -7.32 -5.76 -1.21
N ALA A 59 -7.03 -4.50 -0.90
CA ALA A 59 -5.86 -4.14 -0.11
C ALA A 59 -6.05 -2.81 0.62
N VAL A 60 -5.37 -2.65 1.76
CA VAL A 60 -5.22 -1.37 2.44
C VAL A 60 -3.80 -0.85 2.30
N PHE A 61 -3.68 0.37 1.78
CA PHE A 61 -2.42 1.08 1.57
C PHE A 61 -2.27 2.09 2.69
N PHE A 62 -1.15 2.03 3.42
CA PHE A 62 -0.82 3.04 4.41
C PHE A 62 0.30 3.94 3.90
N PRO A 63 0.37 5.19 4.37
CA PRO A 63 1.52 6.03 4.12
C PRO A 63 2.83 5.31 4.48
N LEU A 64 3.82 5.36 3.60
CA LEU A 64 5.13 4.73 3.78
C LEU A 64 6.01 5.55 4.73
N GLU A 65 5.95 6.88 4.61
CA GLU A 65 6.81 7.80 5.36
C GLU A 65 6.15 8.40 6.61
N HIS A 66 4.90 8.02 6.91
CA HIS A 66 4.15 8.58 8.04
C HIS A 66 3.63 7.49 8.98
N THR A 67 3.85 7.69 10.28
CA THR A 67 3.21 6.89 11.32
C THR A 67 1.74 7.28 11.50
N PRO A 68 0.91 6.45 12.16
CA PRO A 68 -0.47 6.81 12.46
C PRO A 68 -0.63 8.16 13.18
N GLN A 69 0.32 8.53 14.04
CA GLN A 69 0.29 9.79 14.80
C GLN A 69 0.60 11.01 13.94
N GLN A 70 1.29 10.82 12.81
CA GLN A 70 1.62 11.89 11.86
C GLN A 70 0.56 12.08 10.78
N CYS A 71 -0.44 11.20 10.74
CA CYS A 71 -1.49 11.21 9.73
C CYS A 71 -2.67 12.10 10.10
N LEU A 72 -3.37 12.60 9.08
CA LEU A 72 -4.58 13.41 9.27
C LEU A 72 -5.71 12.60 9.92
N ARG A 73 -5.77 11.30 9.58
CA ARG A 73 -6.66 10.32 10.18
C ARG A 73 -6.10 8.92 9.98
N THR A 74 -6.52 8.01 10.86
CA THR A 74 -6.18 6.58 10.79
C THR A 74 -7.23 5.77 10.04
N ASN A 75 -8.49 6.24 9.97
CA ASN A 75 -9.52 5.59 9.17
C ASN A 75 -9.26 5.80 7.67
N PRO A 76 -9.38 4.75 6.83
CA PRO A 76 -9.01 4.85 5.44
C PRO A 76 -10.06 5.62 4.64
N LEU A 77 -9.62 6.24 3.54
CA LEU A 77 -10.52 6.53 2.44
C LEU A 77 -10.84 5.22 1.72
N THR A 78 -12.13 4.89 1.58
CA THR A 78 -12.53 3.61 0.98
C THR A 78 -12.99 3.78 -0.46
N LEU A 79 -12.32 3.08 -1.36
CA LEU A 79 -12.60 3.04 -2.79
C LEU A 79 -13.12 1.67 -3.17
N GLN A 80 -14.20 1.61 -3.94
CA GLN A 80 -14.70 0.40 -4.57
C GLN A 80 -14.59 0.53 -6.08
N LEU A 81 -13.83 -0.35 -6.72
CA LEU A 81 -13.89 -0.54 -8.16
C LEU A 81 -15.09 -1.41 -8.50
N HIS A 82 -15.97 -0.92 -9.35
CA HIS A 82 -17.03 -1.74 -9.94
C HIS A 82 -16.53 -2.29 -11.29
N ASP A 83 -16.22 -3.59 -11.33
CA ASP A 83 -15.53 -4.23 -12.46
C ASP A 83 -16.21 -4.02 -13.83
N ILE A 84 -17.54 -3.97 -13.86
CA ILE A 84 -18.30 -3.85 -15.11
C ILE A 84 -18.23 -2.42 -15.65
N SER A 85 -18.49 -1.42 -14.79
CA SER A 85 -18.46 -0.01 -15.21
C SER A 85 -17.05 0.57 -15.18
N ARG A 86 -16.07 -0.18 -14.65
CA ARG A 86 -14.68 0.22 -14.42
C ARG A 86 -14.55 1.56 -13.67
N HIS A 87 -15.52 1.88 -12.83
CA HIS A 87 -15.60 3.15 -12.13
C HIS A 87 -15.30 2.97 -10.64
N PHE A 88 -14.66 3.99 -10.05
CA PHE A 88 -14.39 4.04 -8.62
C PHE A 88 -15.50 4.76 -7.89
N TYR A 89 -16.02 4.13 -6.85
CA TYR A 89 -16.96 4.74 -5.93
C TYR A 89 -16.27 5.02 -4.60
N LEU A 90 -16.48 6.23 -4.08
CA LEU A 90 -16.17 6.54 -2.69
C LEU A 90 -17.21 5.90 -1.79
N ILE A 91 -16.79 5.01 -0.90
CA ILE A 91 -17.67 4.31 0.02
C ILE A 91 -17.69 5.03 1.38
N GLN A 92 -18.90 5.22 1.90
CA GLN A 92 -19.14 5.67 3.27
C GLN A 92 -19.89 4.60 4.03
N PHE A 93 -19.35 4.21 5.19
CA PHE A 93 -19.98 3.22 6.04
C PHE A 93 -21.00 3.86 6.97
N LYS A 94 -22.05 3.11 7.30
CA LYS A 94 -23.00 3.52 8.33
C LYS A 94 -22.29 3.60 9.70
N PRO A 95 -22.70 4.52 10.58
CA PRO A 95 -22.15 4.59 11.94
C PRO A 95 -22.25 3.23 12.65
N GLY A 96 -21.17 2.82 13.31
CA GLY A 96 -21.09 1.57 14.09
C GLY A 96 -20.86 0.30 13.26
N TYR A 97 -20.85 0.37 11.93
CA TYR A 97 -20.51 -0.77 11.10
C TYR A 97 -19.05 -1.16 11.30
N GLN A 98 -18.81 -2.43 11.64
CA GLN A 98 -17.47 -2.98 11.76
C GLN A 98 -17.00 -3.40 10.38
N VAL A 99 -16.03 -2.67 9.83
CA VAL A 99 -15.50 -2.94 8.49
C VAL A 99 -14.49 -4.08 8.58
N PRO A 100 -14.66 -5.19 7.84
CA PRO A 100 -13.62 -6.18 7.69
C PRO A 100 -12.55 -5.61 6.75
N TRP A 101 -11.51 -4.99 7.31
CA TRP A 101 -10.44 -4.42 6.49
C TRP A 101 -9.72 -5.53 5.70
N PRO A 102 -9.38 -5.28 4.42
CA PRO A 102 -8.66 -6.26 3.62
C PRO A 102 -7.22 -6.38 4.13
N GLN A 103 -6.48 -7.32 3.56
CA GLN A 103 -5.04 -7.44 3.77
C GLN A 103 -4.30 -6.14 3.44
N THR A 104 -3.11 -5.95 4.00
CA THR A 104 -2.27 -4.78 3.65
C THR A 104 -1.78 -4.84 2.22
N ASP A 105 -1.28 -3.72 1.69
CA ASP A 105 -0.57 -3.67 0.41
C ASP A 105 0.44 -4.84 0.35
N PRO A 106 0.35 -5.71 -0.68
CA PRO A 106 1.29 -6.80 -0.83
C PRO A 106 2.73 -6.31 -0.81
N TYR A 107 3.04 -5.13 -1.34
CA TYR A 107 4.41 -4.67 -1.49
C TYR A 107 4.96 -3.86 -0.31
N ARG A 108 4.18 -3.67 0.76
CA ARG A 108 4.53 -2.78 1.87
C ARG A 108 5.84 -3.14 2.56
N GLN A 109 6.07 -4.43 2.82
CA GLN A 109 7.30 -4.86 3.50
C GLN A 109 8.55 -4.67 2.64
N GLY A 110 8.42 -4.77 1.32
CA GLY A 110 9.51 -4.47 0.39
C GLY A 110 9.98 -3.01 0.47
N ASP A 111 9.13 -2.12 0.98
CA ASP A 111 9.42 -0.68 1.06
C ASP A 111 9.87 -0.24 2.45
N THR A 112 9.35 -0.88 3.50
CA THR A 112 9.59 -0.40 4.87
C THR A 112 10.87 -0.92 5.50
N HIS A 113 11.61 -1.86 4.88
CA HIS A 113 12.84 -2.49 5.45
C HIS A 113 12.64 -3.16 6.83
N PHE A 114 11.42 -3.17 7.37
CA PHE A 114 11.09 -3.67 8.70
C PHE A 114 10.25 -4.94 8.61
N HIS A 115 10.39 -5.79 9.63
CA HIS A 115 9.47 -6.90 9.84
C HIS A 115 8.06 -6.34 10.07
N TYR A 116 7.01 -6.97 9.52
CA TYR A 116 5.64 -6.42 9.52
C TYR A 116 5.10 -6.11 10.92
N LYS A 117 5.56 -6.84 11.94
CA LYS A 117 5.19 -6.58 13.35
C LYS A 117 5.75 -5.26 13.89
N ASP A 118 6.81 -4.76 13.29
CA ASP A 118 7.46 -3.50 13.66
C ASP A 118 6.90 -2.32 12.88
N ASP A 119 5.99 -2.57 11.91
CA ASP A 119 5.33 -1.50 11.18
C ASP A 119 4.47 -0.66 12.12
N PRO A 120 4.57 0.69 12.09
CA PRO A 120 3.81 1.54 13.00
C PRO A 120 2.30 1.43 12.83
N TRP A 121 1.81 0.91 11.70
CA TRP A 121 0.39 0.66 11.46
C TRP A 121 -0.10 -0.70 11.97
N PHE A 122 0.81 -1.62 12.29
CA PHE A 122 0.48 -2.97 12.74
C PHE A 122 -0.51 -2.99 13.91
N PRO A 123 -0.34 -2.22 15.01
CA PRO A 123 -1.26 -2.29 16.14
C PRO A 123 -2.70 -1.87 15.83
N LEU A 124 -2.91 -1.06 14.78
CA LEU A 124 -4.24 -0.59 14.36
C LEU A 124 -4.89 -1.51 13.32
N TYR A 125 -4.08 -2.27 12.59
CA TYR A 125 -4.51 -3.10 11.46
C TYR A 125 -3.99 -4.53 11.56
N THR A 126 -3.88 -5.05 12.78
CA THR A 126 -3.27 -6.37 13.08
C THR A 126 -3.77 -7.46 12.15
N GLU A 127 -5.09 -7.62 12.01
CA GLU A 127 -5.69 -8.65 11.16
C GLU A 127 -5.32 -8.48 9.68
N SER A 128 -5.29 -7.25 9.17
CA SER A 128 -4.88 -6.97 7.79
C SER A 128 -3.44 -7.40 7.52
N PHE A 129 -2.53 -7.14 8.47
CA PHE A 129 -1.13 -7.55 8.34
C PHE A 129 -0.97 -9.07 8.47
N LEU A 130 -1.70 -9.70 9.40
CA LEU A 130 -1.69 -11.14 9.56
C LEU A 130 -2.24 -11.85 8.31
N GLU A 131 -3.30 -11.32 7.69
CA GLU A 131 -3.85 -11.87 6.46
C GLU A 131 -2.86 -11.76 5.29
N ALA A 132 -2.23 -10.59 5.12
CA ALA A 132 -1.20 -10.40 4.10
C ALA A 132 -0.02 -11.36 4.27
N HIS A 133 0.34 -11.69 5.51
CA HIS A 133 1.46 -12.58 5.79
C HIS A 133 1.15 -14.06 5.52
N LYS A 134 -0.13 -14.48 5.52
CA LYS A 134 -0.51 -15.88 5.20
C LYS A 134 -0.14 -16.29 3.78
N ILE A 135 -0.08 -15.34 2.86
CA ILE A 135 0.18 -15.56 1.43
C ILE A 135 1.65 -15.35 1.05
N VAL A 136 2.51 -15.08 2.04
CA VAL A 136 3.93 -14.80 1.83
C VAL A 136 4.78 -15.91 2.47
N ASN A 137 5.61 -16.55 1.65
CA ASN A 137 6.63 -17.47 2.15
C ASN A 137 7.84 -16.67 2.68
N GLU A 138 8.10 -16.75 3.98
CA GLU A 138 9.24 -16.12 4.64
C GLU A 138 10.49 -17.01 4.54
N ARG A 139 11.56 -16.47 3.95
CA ARG A 139 12.89 -17.08 3.99
C ARG A 139 13.87 -16.16 4.70
N ARG A 140 14.43 -16.64 5.81
CA ARG A 140 15.53 -15.98 6.51
C ARG A 140 16.83 -16.20 5.76
N VAL A 141 17.54 -15.13 5.48
CA VAL A 141 18.86 -15.16 4.88
C VAL A 141 19.81 -14.35 5.74
N HIS A 142 20.94 -14.95 6.09
CA HIS A 142 22.01 -14.27 6.81
C HIS A 142 23.00 -13.76 5.77
N ARG A 143 23.20 -12.44 5.72
CA ARG A 143 24.15 -11.81 4.81
C ARG A 143 25.23 -11.11 5.61
N GLN A 144 26.48 -11.23 5.18
CA GLN A 144 27.54 -10.38 5.72
C GLN A 144 27.62 -9.10 4.90
N THR A 145 27.52 -7.96 5.58
CA THR A 145 27.74 -6.63 4.99
C THR A 145 28.65 -5.86 5.94
N ASP A 146 29.79 -5.40 5.43
CA ASP A 146 30.83 -4.69 6.19
C ASP A 146 31.27 -5.41 7.49
N GLY A 147 31.37 -6.74 7.44
CA GLY A 147 31.80 -7.57 8.57
C GLY A 147 30.76 -7.73 9.68
N LYS A 148 29.53 -7.21 9.49
CA LYS A 148 28.38 -7.48 10.36
C LYS A 148 27.44 -8.48 9.71
N GLU A 149 26.94 -9.40 10.51
CA GLU A 149 25.85 -10.29 10.11
C GLU A 149 24.54 -9.50 10.16
N VAL A 150 23.87 -9.42 9.02
CA VAL A 150 22.56 -8.78 8.87
C VAL A 150 21.57 -9.89 8.52
N GLU A 151 20.52 -10.00 9.33
CA GLU A 151 19.37 -10.87 9.05
C GLU A 151 18.49 -10.14 8.03
N GLU A 152 18.33 -10.75 6.86
CA GLU A 152 17.50 -10.26 5.76
C GLU A 152 16.34 -11.24 5.56
N PHE A 153 15.12 -10.72 5.55
CA PHE A 153 13.93 -11.52 5.28
C PHE A 153 13.58 -11.39 3.79
N ILE A 154 13.64 -12.51 3.07
CA ILE A 154 13.18 -12.57 1.67
C ILE A 154 11.76 -13.12 1.68
N TYR A 155 10.85 -12.35 1.09
CA TYR A 155 9.44 -12.66 1.00
C TYR A 155 9.10 -13.10 -0.43
N VAL A 156 8.61 -14.33 -0.60
CA VAL A 156 8.18 -14.87 -1.89
C VAL A 156 6.67 -14.97 -1.88
N TYR A 157 6.00 -14.23 -2.76
CA TYR A 157 4.55 -14.33 -2.96
C TYR A 157 4.25 -15.64 -3.69
N GLU A 158 3.30 -16.44 -3.19
CA GLU A 158 2.76 -17.55 -3.96
C GLU A 158 1.94 -16.98 -5.14
N GLU A 159 2.24 -17.43 -6.37
CA GLU A 159 1.51 -17.05 -7.59
C GLU A 159 0.07 -17.58 -7.62
#